data_AF-A0A6A1VL96-F1
#
_entry.id   AF-A0A6A1VL96-F1
#
_cell.length_a   1.000
_cell.length_b   1.000
_cell.length_c   1.000
_cell.angle_alpha   90.00
_cell.angle_beta   90.00
_cell.angle_gamma   90.00
#
_symmetry.space_group_name_H-M   'P 1'
#
loop_
_entity.id
_entity.type
_entity.pdbx_description
1 polymer ?
#
loop_
_entity_poly.entity_id
_entity_poly.type
_entity_poly.pdbx_seq_one_letter_code
_entity_poly.pdbx_strand_id
1 'polypeptide(L)'
;MLGDEFGTASNIKSRVNRQSVLGAITSARQRLKLYNKVPPNGLVLYTGTIVTEDEKEKKVTIDFEPFRPINASLYLCDNKFHTEALNKLLESDDKFGFIVMDGNGTLFGTFKW
;
A
#
# COMPACT_ATOMS: atom_id res chain seq x y z
N MET A 1 4.98 -12.66 12.83
CA MET A 1 5.24 -11.30 12.32
C MET A 1 4.50 -10.23 13.12
N LEU A 2 3.19 -9.98 12.94
CA LEU A 2 2.48 -8.92 13.72
C LEU A 2 2.41 -9.17 15.23
N GLY A 3 2.43 -10.43 15.67
CA GLY A 3 2.48 -10.78 17.10
C GLY A 3 3.84 -10.47 17.73
N ASP A 4 4.92 -10.74 17.00
CA ASP A 4 6.29 -10.49 17.44
C ASP A 4 6.57 -8.99 17.51
N GLU A 5 6.07 -8.23 16.54
CA GLU A 5 6.18 -6.77 16.55
C GLU A 5 5.37 -6.10 17.65
N PHE A 6 4.20 -6.66 18.00
CA PHE A 6 3.45 -6.17 19.15
C PHE A 6 4.28 -6.32 20.44
N GLY A 7 5.00 -7.44 20.59
CA GLY A 7 5.93 -7.67 21.69
C GLY A 7 7.09 -6.67 21.68
N THR A 8 7.73 -6.48 20.52
CA THR A 8 8.85 -5.54 20.35
C THR A 8 8.43 -4.09 20.58
N ALA A 9 7.25 -3.69 20.11
CA ALA A 9 6.70 -2.35 20.32
C ALA A 9 6.45 -2.04 21.80
N SER A 10 6.21 -3.05 22.63
CA SER A 10 6.05 -2.87 24.09
C SER A 10 7.31 -2.30 24.76
N ASN A 11 8.49 -2.58 24.19
CA ASN A 11 9.79 -2.12 24.70
C ASN A 11 10.14 -0.67 24.32
N ILE A 12 9.28 0.02 23.56
CA ILE A 12 9.49 1.43 23.19
C ILE A 12 9.43 2.32 24.45
N LYS A 13 10.50 3.10 24.70
CA LYS A 13 10.63 3.96 25.88
C LYS A 13 9.65 5.14 25.89
N SER A 14 9.35 5.72 24.73
CA SER A 14 8.39 6.82 24.62
C SER A 14 6.96 6.30 24.78
N ARG A 15 6.27 6.73 25.84
CA ARG A 15 4.90 6.30 26.15
C ARG A 15 3.92 6.59 25.00
N VAL A 16 4.01 7.80 24.44
CA VAL A 16 3.13 8.26 23.35
C VAL A 16 3.38 7.42 22.10
N ASN A 17 4.64 7.28 21.67
CA ASN A 17 4.97 6.49 20.48
C ASN A 17 4.58 5.02 20.64
N ARG A 18 4.84 4.44 21.81
CA ARG A 18 4.43 3.08 22.14
C ARG A 18 2.92 2.88 21.99
N GLN A 19 2.12 3.80 22.53
CA GLN A 19 0.66 3.70 22.48
C GLN A 19 0.13 3.84 21.04
N SER A 20 0.74 4.71 20.24
CA SER A 20 0.42 4.86 18.81
C SER A 20 0.74 3.59 18.02
N VAL A 21 1.94 3.03 18.18
CA VAL A 21 2.36 1.81 17.47
C VAL A 21 1.53 0.59 17.88
N LEU A 22 1.31 0.38 19.19
CA LEU A 22 0.46 -0.73 19.67
C LEU A 22 -0.99 -0.59 19.17
N GLY A 23 -1.51 0.64 19.13
CA GLY A 23 -2.83 0.92 18.59
C GLY A 23 -2.95 0.61 17.09
N ALA A 24 -1.93 1.00 16.31
CA ALA A 24 -1.85 0.72 14.88
C ALA A 24 -1.81 -0.80 14.61
N ILE A 25 -0.91 -1.54 15.27
CA ILE A 25 -0.79 -3.00 15.12
C ILE A 25 -2.10 -3.70 15.50
N THR A 26 -2.76 -3.26 16.59
CA THR A 26 -4.04 -3.85 17.01
C THR A 26 -5.13 -3.63 15.96
N SER A 27 -5.20 -2.43 15.39
CA SER A 27 -6.15 -2.07 14.33
C SER A 27 -5.89 -2.86 13.05
N ALA A 28 -4.61 -3.05 12.68
CA ALA A 28 -4.20 -3.87 11.55
C ALA A 28 -4.66 -5.32 11.71
N ARG A 29 -4.42 -5.91 12.89
CA ARG A 29 -4.82 -7.28 13.21
C ARG A 29 -6.33 -7.46 13.17
N GLN A 30 -7.10 -6.48 13.64
CA GLN A 30 -8.56 -6.53 13.57
C GLN A 30 -9.05 -6.49 12.12
N ARG A 31 -8.46 -5.66 11.26
CA ARG A 31 -8.78 -5.62 9.82
C ARG A 31 -8.43 -6.92 9.11
N LEU A 32 -7.23 -7.46 9.35
CA LEU A 32 -6.80 -8.71 8.74
C LEU A 32 -7.70 -9.90 9.12
N LYS A 33 -8.32 -9.90 10.30
CA LYS A 33 -9.31 -10.93 10.68
C LYS A 33 -10.58 -10.91 9.83
N LEU A 34 -10.92 -9.79 9.20
CA LEU A 34 -12.08 -9.70 8.30
C LEU A 34 -11.82 -10.43 6.97
N TYR A 35 -10.55 -10.62 6.61
CA TYR A 35 -10.13 -11.28 5.37
C TYR A 35 -9.74 -12.74 5.65
N ASN A 36 -10.59 -13.68 5.24
CA ASN A 36 -10.28 -15.11 5.35
C ASN A 36 -9.26 -15.59 4.30
N LYS A 37 -9.12 -14.86 3.19
CA LYS A 37 -8.18 -15.14 2.10
C LYS A 37 -7.71 -13.82 1.49
N VAL A 38 -6.48 -13.81 0.99
CA VAL A 38 -5.96 -12.67 0.23
C VAL A 38 -6.76 -12.56 -1.09
N PRO A 39 -7.31 -11.38 -1.44
CA PRO A 39 -7.98 -11.16 -2.71
C PRO A 39 -7.06 -11.42 -3.91
N PRO A 40 -7.60 -11.66 -5.12
CA PRO A 40 -6.80 -12.04 -6.28
C PRO A 40 -5.78 -10.97 -6.71
N ASN A 41 -6.10 -9.68 -6.52
CA ASN A 41 -5.18 -8.59 -6.84
C ASN A 41 -4.23 -8.21 -5.68
N GLY A 42 -4.38 -8.85 -4.52
CA GLY A 42 -3.64 -8.52 -3.30
C GLY A 42 -4.46 -7.69 -2.32
N LEU A 43 -3.82 -7.31 -1.21
CA LEU A 43 -4.45 -6.54 -0.13
C LEU A 43 -3.52 -5.41 0.28
N VAL A 44 -4.04 -4.19 0.33
CA VAL A 44 -3.34 -3.01 0.85
C VAL A 44 -4.00 -2.60 2.15
N LEU A 45 -3.19 -2.39 3.19
CA LEU A 45 -3.64 -1.98 4.51
C LEU A 45 -2.76 -0.85 5.04
N TYR A 46 -3.35 0.33 5.21
CA TYR A 46 -2.74 1.47 5.89
C TYR A 46 -3.41 1.65 7.25
N THR A 47 -2.60 1.71 8.31
CA THR A 47 -3.09 1.96 9.66
C THR A 47 -2.17 2.95 10.37
N GLY A 48 -2.75 3.87 11.12
CA GLY A 48 -1.98 4.85 11.88
C GLY A 48 -2.86 5.89 12.53
N THR A 49 -2.23 6.78 13.28
CA THR A 49 -2.89 7.97 13.83
C THR A 49 -2.36 9.18 13.06
N ILE A 50 -3.26 9.94 12.45
CA ILE A 50 -2.94 11.22 11.81
C ILE A 50 -3.45 12.36 12.66
N VAL A 51 -2.76 13.50 12.63
CA VAL A 51 -3.24 14.74 13.22
C VAL A 51 -4.00 15.50 12.13
N THR A 52 -5.28 15.75 12.34
CA THR A 52 -6.09 16.56 11.41
C THR A 52 -5.85 18.06 11.65
N GLU A 53 -6.31 18.93 10.73
CA GLU A 53 -6.16 20.38 10.85
C GLU A 53 -6.70 20.96 12.17
N ASP A 54 -7.71 20.31 12.77
CA ASP A 54 -8.24 20.64 14.10
C ASP A 54 -7.31 20.26 15.29
N GLU A 55 -6.04 19.94 15.04
CA GLU A 55 -5.05 19.41 16.03
C GLU A 55 -5.52 18.15 16.78
N LYS A 56 -6.54 17.46 16.26
CA LYS A 56 -7.09 16.23 16.84
C LYS A 56 -6.38 15.00 16.28
N GLU A 57 -6.02 14.09 17.16
CA GLU A 57 -5.52 12.77 16.80
C GLU A 57 -6.68 11.90 16.28
N LYS A 58 -6.63 11.55 14.99
CA LYS A 58 -7.59 10.66 14.34
C LYS A 58 -6.92 9.36 13.95
N LYS A 59 -7.45 8.25 14.46
CA LYS A 59 -7.05 6.91 14.00
C LYS A 59 -7.64 6.67 12.63
N VAL A 60 -6.77 6.36 11.67
CA VAL A 60 -7.13 6.04 10.29
C VAL A 60 -6.74 4.61 10.02
N THR A 61 -7.66 3.86 9.45
CA THR A 61 -7.40 2.51 8.96
C THR A 61 -8.12 2.37 7.64
N ILE A 62 -7.34 2.20 6.58
CA ILE A 62 -7.80 2.12 5.20
C ILE A 62 -7.31 0.78 4.66
N ASP A 63 -8.25 -0.04 4.24
CA ASP A 63 -8.01 -1.33 3.63
C ASP A 63 -8.78 -1.41 2.31
N PHE A 64 -8.10 -1.86 1.26
CA PHE A 64 -8.71 -2.04 -0.06
C PHE A 64 -7.92 -3.03 -0.91
N GLU A 65 -8.60 -3.57 -1.92
CA GLU A 65 -7.99 -4.38 -2.98
C GLU A 65 -7.52 -3.45 -4.12
N PRO A 66 -6.25 -3.53 -4.56
CA PRO A 66 -5.76 -2.73 -5.67
C PRO A 66 -6.36 -3.22 -7.00
N PHE A 67 -6.40 -2.33 -8.00
CA PHE A 67 -6.97 -2.65 -9.32
C PHE A 67 -6.10 -3.56 -10.20
N ARG A 68 -4.81 -3.66 -9.89
CA ARG A 68 -3.84 -4.55 -10.56
C ARG A 68 -3.16 -5.44 -9.52
N PRO A 69 -2.83 -6.71 -9.87
CA PRO A 69 -2.17 -7.63 -8.96
C PRO A 69 -0.80 -7.11 -8.54
N ILE A 70 -0.58 -7.05 -7.23
CA ILE A 70 0.69 -6.60 -6.65
C ILE A 70 1.57 -7.79 -6.25
N ASN A 71 2.79 -7.84 -6.75
CA ASN A 71 3.79 -8.87 -6.39
C ASN A 71 4.76 -8.41 -5.29
N ALA A 72 4.50 -7.26 -4.67
CA ALA A 72 5.34 -6.70 -3.61
C ALA A 72 4.71 -7.00 -2.23
N SER A 73 5.46 -7.70 -1.38
CA SER A 73 5.14 -7.85 0.04
C SER A 73 5.95 -6.83 0.84
N LEU A 74 5.32 -5.73 1.24
CA LEU A 74 5.96 -4.64 1.98
C LEU A 74 5.28 -4.46 3.33
N TYR A 75 6.09 -4.45 4.39
CA TYR A 75 5.64 -4.08 5.73
C TYR A 75 6.59 -3.03 6.29
N LEU A 76 6.08 -1.83 6.56
CA LEU A 76 6.85 -0.68 7.04
C LEU A 76 6.04 0.06 8.09
N CYS A 77 6.68 0.40 9.20
CA CYS A 77 6.15 1.33 10.20
C CYS A 77 7.00 2.60 10.15
N ASP A 78 6.40 3.70 9.71
CA ASP A 78 7.09 4.98 9.56
C ASP A 78 6.12 6.14 9.92
N ASN A 79 6.63 7.37 9.95
CA ASN A 79 5.84 8.58 10.20
C ASN A 79 5.00 9.03 8.99
N LYS A 80 5.12 8.35 7.85
CA LYS A 80 4.40 8.62 6.60
C LYS A 80 3.89 7.32 6.00
N PHE A 81 2.77 7.43 5.26
CA PHE A 81 2.26 6.30 4.49
C PHE A 81 3.05 6.17 3.18
N HIS A 82 3.69 5.03 3.00
CA HIS A 82 4.47 4.69 1.80
C HIS A 82 3.52 4.26 0.68
N THR A 83 3.20 5.18 -0.22
CA THR A 83 2.30 4.94 -1.38
C THR A 83 3.05 4.65 -2.68
N GLU A 84 4.39 4.55 -2.65
CA GLU A 84 5.21 4.30 -3.85
C GLU A 84 4.81 3.04 -4.61
N ALA A 85 4.49 1.97 -3.88
CA ALA A 85 4.03 0.72 -4.48
C ALA A 85 2.72 0.90 -5.25
N LEU A 86 1.83 1.77 -4.75
CA LEU A 86 0.57 2.11 -5.39
C LEU A 86 0.78 3.06 -6.58
N ASN A 87 1.69 4.02 -6.46
CA ASN A 87 2.03 4.94 -7.55
C ASN A 87 2.62 4.20 -8.74
N LYS A 88 3.50 3.20 -8.51
CA LYS A 88 4.01 2.33 -9.57
C LYS A 88 2.91 1.54 -10.28
N LEU A 89 1.85 1.16 -9.56
CA LEU A 89 0.68 0.52 -10.16
C LEU A 89 -0.16 1.51 -10.97
N LEU A 90 -0.23 2.78 -10.56
CA LEU A 90 -0.95 3.86 -11.26
C LEU A 90 -0.16 4.42 -12.45
N GLU A 91 1.16 4.21 -12.50
CA GLU A 91 1.99 4.59 -13.63
C GLU A 91 1.41 3.94 -14.90
N SER A 92 1.04 4.79 -15.85
CA SER A 92 0.36 4.36 -17.06
C SER A 92 1.36 3.56 -17.89
N ASP A 93 1.04 2.29 -18.20
CA ASP A 93 1.65 1.59 -19.35
C ASP A 93 1.02 2.23 -20.60
N ASP A 94 1.27 3.52 -20.85
CA ASP A 94 0.88 4.17 -22.10
C ASP A 94 1.72 3.55 -23.22
N LYS A 95 1.23 2.42 -23.73
CA LYS A 95 1.82 1.71 -24.86
C LYS A 95 1.39 2.46 -26.11
N PHE A 96 2.32 3.20 -26.70
CA PHE A 96 2.10 3.80 -28.00
C PHE A 96 2.33 2.75 -29.08
N GLY A 97 1.29 2.47 -29.86
CA GLY A 97 1.36 1.65 -31.06
C GLY A 97 1.56 2.53 -32.28
N PHE A 98 2.63 2.26 -33.04
CA PHE A 98 2.87 2.87 -34.34
C PHE A 98 2.48 1.89 -35.43
N ILE A 99 1.62 2.34 -36.33
CA ILE A 99 1.26 1.61 -37.55
C ILE A 99 1.77 2.45 -38.71
N VAL A 100 2.77 1.93 -39.43
CA VAL A 100 3.34 2.58 -40.61
C VAL A 100 2.93 1.77 -41.84
N MET A 101 2.09 2.34 -42.69
CA MET A 101 1.67 1.74 -43.95
C MET A 101 2.37 2.45 -45.11
N ASP A 102 3.02 1.67 -45.98
CA ASP A 102 3.56 2.12 -47.26
C ASP A 102 3.07 1.18 -48.39
N GLY A 103 3.18 1.59 -49.65
CA GLY A 103 2.72 0.83 -50.82
C GLY A 103 3.36 -0.55 -50.97
N ASN A 104 4.50 -0.80 -50.31
CA ASN A 104 5.20 -2.09 -50.28
C ASN A 104 4.94 -2.93 -49.02
N GLY A 105 4.20 -2.43 -48.02
CA GLY A 105 3.91 -3.21 -46.82
C GLY A 105 3.50 -2.39 -45.59
N THR A 106 3.22 -3.10 -44.51
CA THR A 106 2.78 -2.51 -43.23
C THR A 106 3.70 -2.96 -42.11
N LEU A 107 4.17 -2.00 -41.31
CA LEU A 107 5.01 -2.23 -40.15
C LEU A 107 4.27 -1.82 -38.87
N PHE A 108 4.28 -2.72 -37.90
CA PHE A 108 3.69 -2.52 -36.58
C PHE A 108 4.82 -2.43 -35.55
N GLY A 109 4.87 -1.33 -34.82
CA GLY A 109 5.81 -1.11 -33.74
C GLY A 109 5.09 -0.78 -32.44
N THR A 110 5.58 -1.30 -31.32
CA THR A 110 5.11 -0.90 -29.99
C THR A 110 6.25 -0.24 -29.25
N PHE A 111 6.02 0.96 -28.73
CA PHE A 111 6.98 1.65 -27.87
C PHE A 111 6.55 1.51 -26.41
N LYS A 112 7.48 1.06 -25.56
CA LYS A 112 7.31 0.93 -24.12
C LYS A 112 8.47 1.66 -23.44
N TRP A 113 8.16 2.69 -22.65
CA TRP A 113 9.11 3.36 -21.76
C TRP A 113 9.54 2.44 -20.60
#